data_AF-A0A7X1ZCG8-F1
#
_entry.id   AF-A0A7X1ZCG8-F1
#
_cell.length_a   1.000
_cell.length_b   1.000
_cell.length_c   1.000
_cell.angle_alpha   90.00
_cell.angle_beta   90.00
_cell.angle_gamma   90.00
#
_symmetry.space_group_name_H-M   'P 1'
#
loop_
_entity.id
_entity.type
_entity.pdbx_description
1 polymer ?
#
loop_
_entity_poly.entity_id
_entity_poly.type
_entity_poly.pdbx_seq_one_letter_code
_entity_poly.pdbx_strand_id
1 'polypeptide(L)'
;MTDRRAGLPAALLGLGLLWSAAAAAQTGMPDGRMSEDRMLDLIFGVPEIAAWADAVRANGNRVVIDTEQTADPDCPDLACLTCFRLMEDLPTHRSFFAVVCANPDTGDLLRWDDPGSAPRPLASPAGPALEDTVVLPAGPALQDTVVLPARDLLTRMPDRMTGWFHWDGAARPIVMAVTWTGRSVAPDGMVAFRGRADYVEPTGRRTRADVRMRVDGTVGAVVMWEESGADQPDFETDGRFVGTMDPGSLTIDGHWRHPTMDSRARFRLEPAGG
;
A
#
# COMPACT_ATOMS: atom_id res chain seq x y z
N MET A 1 -46.39 13.79 70.11
CA MET A 1 -46.59 15.07 69.40
C MET A 1 -46.19 14.85 67.94
N THR A 2 -47.20 14.91 67.04
CA THR A 2 -47.13 15.13 65.56
C THR A 2 -46.06 14.36 64.78
N ASP A 3 -46.32 13.26 64.06
CA ASP A 3 -47.26 13.02 62.94
C ASP A 3 -46.93 13.80 61.64
N ARG A 4 -46.56 13.04 60.57
CA ARG A 4 -46.67 13.27 59.11
C ARG A 4 -45.69 12.30 58.40
N ARG A 5 -46.12 11.13 57.91
CA ARG A 5 -46.85 10.81 56.66
C ARG A 5 -46.20 11.27 55.35
N ALA A 6 -46.07 10.28 54.46
CA ALA A 6 -46.13 10.32 52.99
C ALA A 6 -44.91 10.91 52.25
N GLY A 7 -44.41 10.31 51.15
CA GLY A 7 -44.93 9.20 50.37
C GLY A 7 -43.94 8.78 49.27
N LEU A 8 -44.13 7.57 48.76
CA LEU A 8 -43.63 7.12 47.47
C LEU A 8 -44.49 7.72 46.35
N PRO A 9 -43.87 8.07 45.21
CA PRO A 9 -44.50 7.80 43.93
C PRO A 9 -43.58 7.01 43.00
N ALA A 10 -44.21 6.09 42.29
CA ALA A 10 -43.69 5.39 41.13
C ALA A 10 -43.76 6.26 39.86
N ALA A 11 -42.75 6.13 39.01
CA ALA A 11 -42.75 6.37 37.55
C ALA A 11 -41.57 5.52 37.04
N LEU A 12 -41.67 4.42 36.28
CA LEU A 12 -42.38 4.09 35.04
C LEU A 12 -42.08 5.02 33.85
N LEU A 13 -41.44 4.39 32.85
CA LEU A 13 -41.43 4.62 31.39
C LEU A 13 -40.27 5.39 30.73
N GLY A 14 -39.77 4.78 29.65
CA GLY A 14 -39.11 5.45 28.51
C GLY A 14 -37.69 4.92 28.21
N LEU A 15 -37.52 3.84 27.45
CA LEU A 15 -37.24 3.82 26.00
C LEU A 15 -36.00 4.61 25.54
N GLY A 16 -35.11 3.90 24.82
CA GLY A 16 -34.01 4.44 24.01
C GLY A 16 -32.71 3.69 24.28
N LEU A 17 -32.50 2.46 23.78
CA LEU A 17 -32.09 2.20 22.39
C LEU A 17 -31.59 3.45 21.67
N LEU A 18 -30.33 3.81 21.93
CA LEU A 18 -29.53 4.49 20.92
C LEU A 18 -28.29 3.66 20.70
N TRP A 19 -28.37 2.89 19.60
CA TRP A 19 -27.22 2.48 18.82
C TRP A 19 -26.20 3.61 18.82
N SER A 20 -24.99 3.32 19.32
CA SER A 20 -23.83 4.07 18.87
C SER A 20 -23.66 3.70 17.39
N ALA A 21 -24.33 4.46 16.53
CA ALA A 21 -23.95 4.54 15.13
C ALA A 21 -22.47 4.93 15.16
N ALA A 22 -21.62 3.99 14.75
CA ALA A 22 -20.30 4.33 14.27
C ALA A 22 -20.54 5.31 13.13
N ALA A 23 -20.43 6.60 13.45
CA ALA A 23 -20.19 7.61 12.45
C ALA A 23 -18.86 7.21 11.82
N ALA A 24 -18.94 6.50 10.70
CA ALA A 24 -17.89 6.50 9.72
C ALA A 24 -17.59 7.97 9.49
N ALA A 25 -16.45 8.43 9.98
CA ALA A 25 -15.90 9.70 9.63
C ALA A 25 -15.70 9.64 8.10
N GLN A 26 -16.72 10.09 7.36
CA GLN A 26 -16.52 10.65 6.04
C GLN A 26 -15.67 11.89 6.29
N THR A 27 -14.36 11.69 6.28
CA THR A 27 -13.41 12.75 6.01
C THR A 27 -13.84 13.33 4.67
N GLY A 28 -14.58 14.44 4.74
CA GLY A 28 -15.04 15.16 3.57
C GLY A 28 -13.83 15.48 2.71
N MET A 29 -13.83 14.95 1.49
CA MET A 29 -12.95 15.47 0.45
C MET A 29 -13.31 16.95 0.26
N PRO A 30 -12.32 17.86 0.25
CA PRO A 30 -12.57 19.21 -0.18
C PRO A 30 -12.90 19.18 -1.69
N ASP A 31 -13.88 19.98 -2.10
CA ASP A 31 -14.12 20.37 -3.50
C ASP A 31 -14.61 19.30 -4.47
N GLY A 32 -15.86 18.83 -4.38
CA GLY A 32 -16.65 18.30 -5.54
C GLY A 32 -16.08 17.13 -6.38
N ARG A 33 -14.87 16.66 -6.06
CA ARG A 33 -14.05 15.71 -6.79
C ARG A 33 -14.44 14.29 -6.43
N MET A 34 -14.33 13.39 -7.40
CA MET A 34 -14.54 11.97 -7.17
C MET A 34 -13.41 11.38 -6.33
N SER A 35 -13.78 10.46 -5.44
CA SER A 35 -12.82 9.65 -4.70
C SER A 35 -12.10 8.69 -5.63
N GLU A 36 -10.93 8.20 -5.18
CA GLU A 36 -10.20 7.12 -5.86
C GLU A 36 -11.09 5.90 -6.10
N ASP A 37 -11.86 5.47 -5.09
CA ASP A 37 -12.83 4.37 -5.22
C ASP A 37 -13.84 4.62 -6.35
N ARG A 38 -14.35 5.86 -6.46
CA ARG A 38 -15.32 6.21 -7.49
C ARG A 38 -14.68 6.24 -8.88
N MET A 39 -13.42 6.66 -8.98
CA MET A 39 -12.67 6.61 -10.25
C MET A 39 -12.39 5.17 -10.68
N LEU A 40 -12.03 4.29 -9.74
CA LEU A 40 -11.84 2.86 -10.01
C LEU A 40 -13.15 2.19 -10.48
N ASP A 41 -14.28 2.53 -9.87
CA ASP A 41 -15.59 2.06 -10.34
C ASP A 41 -15.87 2.47 -11.79
N LEU A 42 -15.53 3.71 -12.18
CA LEU A 42 -15.67 4.18 -13.57
C LEU A 42 -14.76 3.40 -14.52
N ILE A 43 -13.50 3.19 -14.13
CA ILE A 43 -12.50 2.46 -14.92
C ILE A 43 -12.94 1.02 -15.16
N PHE A 44 -13.37 0.29 -14.12
CA PHE A 44 -13.88 -1.08 -14.28
C PHE A 44 -15.29 -1.17 -14.85
N GLY A 45 -16.01 -0.05 -14.93
CA GLY A 45 -17.26 0.06 -15.69
C GLY A 45 -17.06 0.03 -17.21
N VAL A 46 -15.82 0.23 -17.70
CA VAL A 46 -15.50 0.15 -19.13
C VAL A 46 -15.47 -1.31 -19.56
N PRO A 47 -16.30 -1.74 -20.55
CA PRO A 47 -16.43 -3.16 -20.92
C PRO A 47 -15.12 -3.84 -21.30
N GLU A 48 -14.22 -3.12 -21.98
CA GLU A 48 -12.91 -3.63 -22.37
C GLU A 48 -12.02 -3.94 -21.15
N ILE A 49 -12.05 -3.07 -20.14
CA ILE A 49 -11.25 -3.23 -18.91
C ILE A 49 -11.85 -4.32 -18.03
N ALA A 50 -13.17 -4.37 -17.93
CA ALA A 50 -13.88 -5.45 -17.23
C ALA A 50 -13.56 -6.82 -17.85
N ALA A 51 -13.63 -6.93 -19.19
CA ALA A 51 -13.33 -8.17 -19.90
C ALA A 51 -11.87 -8.62 -19.70
N TRP A 52 -10.92 -7.70 -19.71
CA TRP A 52 -9.53 -8.00 -19.37
C TRP A 52 -9.41 -8.51 -17.93
N ALA A 53 -9.97 -7.80 -16.95
CA ALA A 53 -9.91 -8.19 -15.55
C ALA A 53 -10.54 -9.57 -15.30
N ASP A 54 -11.65 -9.88 -15.98
CA ASP A 54 -12.30 -11.19 -15.92
C ASP A 54 -11.45 -12.29 -16.54
N ALA A 55 -10.75 -12.02 -17.65
CA ALA A 55 -9.83 -12.97 -18.26
C ALA A 55 -8.62 -13.26 -17.36
N VAL A 56 -8.04 -12.23 -16.73
CA VAL A 56 -6.97 -12.37 -15.73
C VAL A 56 -7.43 -13.30 -14.60
N ARG A 57 -8.62 -13.07 -14.05
CA ARG A 57 -9.21 -13.88 -12.98
C ARG A 57 -9.48 -15.32 -13.43
N ALA A 58 -10.02 -15.52 -14.63
CA ALA A 58 -10.32 -16.85 -15.18
C ALA A 58 -9.05 -17.71 -15.33
N ASN A 59 -7.90 -17.08 -15.51
CA ASN A 59 -6.59 -17.74 -15.55
C ASN A 59 -5.97 -17.97 -14.17
N GLY A 60 -6.63 -17.56 -13.08
CA GLY A 60 -6.10 -17.65 -11.71
C GLY A 60 -5.04 -16.59 -11.38
N ASN A 61 -4.87 -15.59 -12.25
CA ASN A 61 -3.94 -14.49 -12.06
C ASN A 61 -4.60 -13.35 -11.28
N ARG A 62 -3.79 -12.38 -10.83
CA ARG A 62 -4.28 -11.23 -10.03
C ARG A 62 -4.24 -9.94 -10.83
N VAL A 63 -5.31 -9.16 -10.74
CA VAL A 63 -5.36 -7.79 -11.22
C VAL A 63 -4.69 -6.89 -10.18
N VAL A 64 -3.68 -6.15 -10.62
CA VAL A 64 -2.94 -5.19 -9.80
C VAL A 64 -3.16 -3.80 -10.36
N ILE A 65 -3.41 -2.85 -9.47
CA ILE A 65 -3.58 -1.45 -9.83
C ILE A 65 -2.57 -0.63 -9.06
N ASP A 66 -1.86 0.23 -9.76
CA ASP A 66 -0.90 1.14 -9.17
C ASP A 66 -1.25 2.56 -9.55
N THR A 67 -1.51 3.38 -8.53
CA THR A 67 -1.93 4.78 -8.72
C THR A 67 -0.68 5.60 -9.02
N GLU A 68 -0.49 5.95 -10.29
CA GLU A 68 0.53 6.90 -10.70
C GLU A 68 -0.07 8.30 -10.54
N GLN A 69 0.23 8.95 -9.41
CA GLN A 69 -0.14 10.36 -9.26
C GLN A 69 0.81 11.20 -10.11
N THR A 70 0.37 11.61 -11.31
CA THR A 70 1.09 12.61 -12.10
C THR A 70 0.11 13.57 -12.74
N ALA A 71 -0.10 14.72 -12.10
CA ALA A 71 0.60 15.94 -12.52
C ALA A 71 0.24 17.16 -11.64
N ASP A 72 1.02 18.21 -11.90
CA ASP A 72 1.21 19.45 -11.13
C ASP A 72 -0.10 20.11 -10.64
N PRO A 73 -0.23 20.48 -9.34
CA PRO A 73 -1.39 21.19 -8.80
C PRO A 73 -1.72 22.54 -9.46
N ASP A 74 -0.83 23.09 -10.30
CA ASP A 74 -0.99 24.40 -10.96
C ASP A 74 -1.40 24.34 -12.46
N CYS A 75 -1.80 23.18 -13.03
CA CYS A 75 -1.91 23.05 -14.49
C CYS A 75 -3.33 22.80 -15.08
N PRO A 76 -3.61 23.19 -16.34
CA PRO A 76 -4.99 23.37 -16.81
C PRO A 76 -5.67 22.17 -17.49
N ASP A 77 -4.98 21.30 -18.25
CA ASP A 77 -5.72 20.45 -19.23
C ASP A 77 -5.38 18.94 -19.30
N LEU A 78 -4.16 18.48 -18.94
CA LEU A 78 -3.81 17.05 -18.87
C LEU A 78 -3.17 16.65 -17.54
N ALA A 79 -2.98 17.63 -16.66
CA ALA A 79 -2.20 17.50 -15.45
C ALA A 79 -3.02 17.19 -14.18
N CYS A 80 -4.36 17.29 -14.27
CA CYS A 80 -5.27 17.07 -13.14
C CYS A 80 -5.84 15.65 -13.09
N LEU A 81 -5.33 14.74 -13.93
CA LEU A 81 -5.86 13.40 -14.02
C LEU A 81 -5.24 12.52 -12.92
N THR A 82 -6.06 11.64 -12.34
CA THR A 82 -5.54 10.56 -11.51
C THR A 82 -5.32 9.35 -12.41
N CYS A 83 -4.05 8.94 -12.58
CA CYS A 83 -3.68 7.85 -13.46
C CYS A 83 -3.49 6.55 -12.69
N PHE A 84 -3.92 5.46 -13.31
CA PHE A 84 -3.87 4.11 -12.76
C PHE A 84 -3.21 3.18 -13.77
N ARG A 85 -2.10 2.56 -13.38
CA ARG A 85 -1.47 1.47 -14.11
C ARG A 85 -2.20 0.17 -13.79
N LEU A 86 -2.81 -0.41 -14.81
CA LEU A 86 -3.46 -1.71 -14.76
C LEU A 86 -2.45 -2.79 -15.16
N MET A 87 -2.26 -3.77 -14.29
CA MET A 87 -1.26 -4.82 -14.44
C MET A 87 -1.84 -6.18 -14.05
N GLU A 88 -1.22 -7.25 -14.56
CA GLU A 88 -1.52 -8.63 -14.24
C GLU A 88 -0.31 -9.29 -13.57
N ASP A 89 -0.51 -9.94 -12.42
CA ASP A 89 0.49 -10.81 -11.82
C ASP A 89 0.39 -12.22 -12.43
N LEU A 90 1.40 -12.59 -13.21
CA LEU A 90 1.64 -13.96 -13.67
C LEU A 90 2.56 -14.67 -12.66
N PRO A 91 2.61 -16.02 -12.66
CA PRO A 91 3.47 -16.77 -11.75
C PRO A 91 4.96 -16.41 -11.82
N THR A 92 5.44 -15.88 -12.95
CA THR A 92 6.86 -15.61 -13.18
C THR A 92 7.21 -14.12 -13.25
N HIS A 93 6.23 -13.23 -13.47
CA HIS A 93 6.47 -11.80 -13.65
C HIS A 93 5.16 -11.02 -13.59
N ARG A 94 5.26 -9.70 -13.52
CA ARG A 94 4.13 -8.78 -13.70
C ARG A 94 4.08 -8.30 -15.15
N SER A 95 2.90 -8.37 -15.77
CA SER A 95 2.65 -7.87 -17.12
C SER A 95 1.85 -6.58 -17.07
N PHE A 96 2.21 -5.62 -17.91
CA PHE A 96 1.50 -4.35 -18.06
C PHE A 96 0.34 -4.50 -19.05
N PHE A 97 -0.81 -3.90 -18.73
CA PHE A 97 -1.96 -3.86 -19.63
C PHE A 97 -2.20 -2.47 -20.21
N ALA A 98 -2.38 -1.46 -19.35
CA ALA A 98 -2.67 -0.09 -19.77
C ALA A 98 -2.44 0.91 -18.63
N VAL A 99 -2.27 2.19 -18.98
CA VAL A 99 -2.50 3.31 -18.06
C VAL A 99 -3.89 3.86 -18.36
N VAL A 100 -4.70 4.04 -17.32
CA VAL A 100 -6.01 4.68 -17.42
C VAL A 100 -6.04 5.87 -16.48
N CYS A 101 -6.26 7.05 -17.02
CA CYS A 101 -6.36 8.27 -16.26
C CYS A 101 -7.82 8.75 -16.21
N ALA A 102 -8.27 9.09 -15.01
CA ALA A 102 -9.59 9.63 -14.75
C ALA A 102 -9.48 11.13 -14.43
N ASN A 103 -10.35 11.93 -15.02
CA ASN A 103 -10.57 13.30 -14.58
C ASN A 103 -11.43 13.26 -13.30
N PRO A 104 -10.90 13.66 -12.13
CA PRO A 104 -11.65 13.60 -10.88
C PRO A 104 -12.83 14.56 -10.83
N ASP A 105 -12.86 15.59 -11.68
CA ASP A 105 -13.92 16.59 -11.77
C ASP A 105 -15.04 16.15 -12.75
N THR A 106 -14.70 15.52 -13.88
CA THR A 106 -15.69 15.18 -14.95
C THR A 106 -16.02 13.70 -15.07
N GLY A 107 -15.11 12.81 -14.67
CA GLY A 107 -15.23 11.37 -14.89
C GLY A 107 -14.83 10.91 -16.28
N ASP A 108 -14.28 11.81 -17.09
CA ASP A 108 -13.69 11.45 -18.37
C ASP A 108 -12.51 10.51 -18.16
N LEU A 109 -12.47 9.47 -18.99
CA LEU A 109 -11.45 8.44 -18.92
C LEU A 109 -10.58 8.50 -20.18
N LEU A 110 -9.26 8.55 -19.99
CA LEU A 110 -8.26 8.46 -21.04
C LEU A 110 -7.42 7.21 -20.83
N ARG A 111 -7.08 6.52 -21.92
CA ARG A 111 -6.27 5.30 -21.89
C ARG A 111 -5.04 5.43 -22.78
N TRP A 112 -3.93 4.92 -22.25
CA TRP A 112 -2.69 4.66 -22.97
C TRP A 112 -2.44 3.16 -22.95
N ASP A 113 -2.34 2.59 -24.14
CA ASP A 113 -2.01 1.17 -24.32
C ASP A 113 -0.50 0.94 -24.15
N ASP A 114 0.33 1.97 -24.37
CA ASP A 114 1.76 1.99 -24.09
C ASP A 114 2.20 3.35 -23.52
N PRO A 115 3.26 3.44 -22.69
CA PRO A 115 3.76 4.70 -22.14
C PRO A 115 4.21 5.75 -23.19
N GLY A 116 4.34 5.36 -24.46
CA GLY A 116 4.68 6.23 -25.59
C GLY A 116 3.54 6.47 -26.59
N SER A 117 2.35 5.89 -26.40
CA SER A 117 1.23 6.05 -27.32
C SER A 117 0.45 7.34 -27.07
N ALA A 118 -0.33 7.81 -28.06
CA ALA A 118 -1.30 8.87 -27.81
C ALA A 118 -2.46 8.35 -26.94
N PRO A 119 -3.01 9.17 -26.02
CA PRO A 119 -4.20 8.78 -25.29
C PRO A 119 -5.39 8.59 -26.22
N ARG A 120 -6.21 7.60 -25.93
CA ARG A 120 -7.56 7.49 -26.49
C ARG A 120 -8.61 7.70 -25.40
N PRO A 121 -9.69 8.45 -25.67
CA PRO A 121 -10.82 8.49 -24.77
C PRO A 121 -11.46 7.10 -24.66
N LEU A 122 -11.73 6.68 -23.43
CA LEU A 122 -12.61 5.56 -23.18
C LEU A 122 -14.03 6.10 -23.10
N ALA A 123 -14.95 5.50 -23.85
CA ALA A 123 -16.36 5.78 -23.69
C ALA A 123 -16.81 5.29 -22.31
N SER A 124 -16.88 6.21 -21.34
CA SER A 124 -17.63 5.96 -20.12
C SER A 124 -19.10 5.83 -20.51
N PRO A 125 -19.85 4.82 -20.04
CA PRO A 125 -21.29 4.76 -20.24
C PRO A 125 -22.03 5.97 -19.62
N ALA A 126 -21.34 6.83 -18.85
CA ALA A 126 -21.86 8.08 -18.34
C ALA A 126 -21.41 9.27 -19.21
N GLY A 127 -22.26 9.68 -20.15
CA GLY A 127 -22.17 10.99 -20.82
C GLY A 127 -23.49 11.35 -21.52
N PRO A 128 -23.80 12.65 -21.61
CA PRO A 128 -24.63 13.38 -20.65
C PRO A 128 -26.12 13.01 -20.76
N ALA A 129 -26.72 12.52 -19.68
CA ALA A 129 -28.16 12.60 -19.45
C ALA A 129 -28.39 12.64 -17.94
N LEU A 130 -28.40 13.85 -17.38
CA LEU A 130 -29.34 14.16 -16.32
C LEU A 130 -30.73 13.86 -16.89
N GLU A 131 -31.53 13.10 -16.15
CA GLU A 131 -32.88 12.63 -16.50
C GLU A 131 -32.95 11.32 -17.32
N ASP A 132 -32.46 10.20 -16.76
CA ASP A 132 -33.38 9.09 -16.50
C ASP A 132 -32.75 8.07 -15.55
N THR A 133 -33.54 7.61 -14.59
CA THR A 133 -33.07 6.73 -13.52
C THR A 133 -32.94 5.30 -14.05
N VAL A 134 -31.83 4.98 -14.71
CA VAL A 134 -31.45 3.59 -14.99
C VAL A 134 -30.62 3.09 -13.82
N VAL A 135 -31.27 2.42 -12.88
CA VAL A 135 -30.59 1.60 -11.88
C VAL A 135 -29.96 0.41 -12.62
N LEU A 136 -28.68 0.54 -12.97
CA LEU A 136 -27.87 -0.60 -13.37
C LEU A 136 -27.87 -1.61 -12.20
N PRO A 137 -28.13 -2.90 -12.45
CA PRO A 137 -27.99 -3.90 -11.40
C PRO A 137 -26.55 -3.85 -10.89
N ALA A 138 -26.38 -3.67 -9.58
CA ALA A 138 -25.08 -3.79 -8.94
C ALA A 138 -24.50 -5.15 -9.30
N GLY A 139 -23.50 -5.16 -10.19
CA GLY A 139 -22.61 -6.30 -10.33
C GLY A 139 -22.02 -6.64 -8.95
N PRO A 140 -21.54 -7.87 -8.74
CA PRO A 140 -20.92 -8.25 -7.48
C PRO A 140 -19.87 -7.20 -7.09
N ALA A 141 -19.91 -6.75 -5.83
CA ALA A 141 -19.10 -5.63 -5.36
C ALA A 141 -17.62 -5.83 -5.73
N LEU A 142 -17.08 -4.90 -6.51
CA LEU A 142 -15.71 -4.88 -7.05
C LEU A 142 -14.60 -4.87 -5.97
N GLN A 143 -14.97 -4.75 -4.68
CA GLN A 143 -14.02 -4.53 -3.58
C GLN A 143 -13.15 -5.73 -3.23
N ASP A 144 -13.54 -6.96 -3.59
CA ASP A 144 -12.81 -8.15 -3.13
C ASP A 144 -11.57 -8.50 -3.97
N THR A 145 -11.28 -7.79 -5.07
CA THR A 145 -10.18 -8.18 -5.98
C THR A 145 -9.32 -7.05 -6.53
N VAL A 146 -9.56 -5.80 -6.13
CA VAL A 146 -8.62 -4.69 -6.39
C VAL A 146 -7.63 -4.64 -5.24
N VAL A 147 -6.36 -4.99 -5.50
CA VAL A 147 -5.33 -4.94 -4.47
C VAL A 147 -4.41 -3.75 -4.72
N LEU A 148 -4.51 -2.75 -3.86
CA LEU A 148 -3.57 -1.62 -3.81
C LEU A 148 -2.15 -2.15 -3.58
N PRO A 149 -1.10 -1.56 -4.18
CA PRO A 149 0.26 -2.13 -4.14
C PRO A 149 0.78 -2.32 -2.72
N ALA A 150 0.44 -1.39 -1.82
CA ALA A 150 0.78 -1.49 -0.40
C ALA A 150 0.09 -2.68 0.31
N ARG A 151 -1.18 -2.94 0.01
CA ARG A 151 -1.91 -4.09 0.57
C ARG A 151 -1.41 -5.40 -0.03
N ASP A 152 -1.07 -5.40 -1.31
CA ASP A 152 -0.50 -6.56 -2.00
C ASP A 152 0.84 -6.96 -1.37
N LEU A 153 1.75 -6.00 -1.22
CA LEU A 153 3.05 -6.23 -0.61
C LEU A 153 2.93 -6.77 0.82
N LEU A 154 1.98 -6.28 1.61
CA LEU A 154 1.73 -6.81 2.97
C LEU A 154 1.38 -8.29 2.98
N THR A 155 0.65 -8.77 1.98
CA THR A 155 0.25 -10.18 1.87
C THR A 155 1.37 -11.07 1.34
N ARG A 156 2.17 -10.56 0.40
CA ARG A 156 3.25 -11.33 -0.24
C ARG A 156 4.55 -11.36 0.54
N MET A 157 4.83 -10.33 1.36
CA MET A 157 6.05 -10.29 2.15
C MET A 157 6.14 -11.50 3.10
N PRO A 158 7.21 -12.31 3.03
CA PRO A 158 7.40 -13.44 3.93
C PRO A 158 7.65 -12.94 5.36
N ASP A 159 7.31 -13.76 6.36
CA ASP A 159 7.60 -13.43 7.77
C ASP A 159 9.11 -13.34 8.06
N ARG A 160 9.93 -14.01 7.25
CA ARG A 160 11.37 -14.07 7.42
C ARG A 160 12.10 -13.83 6.12
N MET A 161 13.10 -12.96 6.19
CA MET A 161 14.07 -12.73 5.12
C MET A 161 15.48 -13.06 5.60
N THR A 162 16.33 -13.50 4.69
CA THR A 162 17.73 -13.82 4.94
C THR A 162 18.61 -13.20 3.88
N GLY A 163 19.85 -12.91 4.22
CA GLY A 163 20.83 -12.47 3.26
C GLY A 163 22.10 -12.03 3.94
N TRP A 164 22.68 -10.95 3.45
CA TRP A 164 24.00 -10.51 3.88
C TRP A 164 24.11 -9.00 3.97
N PHE A 165 25.05 -8.58 4.80
CA PHE A 165 25.48 -7.22 4.98
C PHE A 165 27.01 -7.18 4.82
N HIS A 166 27.55 -6.20 4.11
CA HIS A 166 28.96 -6.12 3.82
C HIS A 166 29.47 -4.68 3.89
N TRP A 167 30.31 -4.40 4.89
CA TRP A 167 31.04 -3.15 4.98
C TRP A 167 32.04 -3.02 3.82
N ASP A 168 32.12 -1.83 3.23
CA ASP A 168 33.14 -1.53 2.23
C ASP A 168 34.54 -1.74 2.84
N GLY A 169 35.35 -2.56 2.19
CA GLY A 169 36.70 -2.90 2.66
C GLY A 169 36.79 -4.06 3.67
N ALA A 170 35.67 -4.62 4.12
CA ALA A 170 35.69 -5.83 4.94
C ALA A 170 36.05 -7.07 4.09
N ALA A 171 36.72 -8.04 4.72
CA ALA A 171 37.13 -9.26 4.01
C ALA A 171 35.98 -10.25 3.77
N ARG A 172 34.93 -10.22 4.60
CA ARG A 172 33.81 -11.17 4.56
C ARG A 172 32.50 -10.48 4.91
N PRO A 173 31.37 -10.90 4.33
CA PRO A 173 30.06 -10.40 4.71
C PRO A 173 29.62 -10.94 6.08
N ILE A 174 28.75 -10.17 6.74
CA ILE A 174 27.95 -10.54 7.89
C ILE A 174 26.68 -11.19 7.36
N VAL A 175 26.31 -12.35 7.90
CA VAL A 175 25.03 -12.99 7.55
C VAL A 175 23.93 -12.30 8.35
N MET A 176 22.83 -11.97 7.69
CA MET A 176 21.69 -11.29 8.31
C MET A 176 20.42 -12.10 8.10
N ALA A 177 19.59 -12.18 9.15
CA ALA A 177 18.22 -12.65 9.03
C ALA A 177 17.29 -11.64 9.70
N VAL A 178 16.16 -11.33 9.08
CA VAL A 178 15.15 -10.44 9.65
C VAL A 178 13.85 -11.21 9.78
N THR A 179 13.26 -11.17 10.98
CA THR A 179 11.92 -11.71 11.24
C THR A 179 10.96 -10.56 11.49
N TRP A 180 9.95 -10.41 10.65
CA TRP A 180 8.93 -9.37 10.80
C TRP A 180 7.88 -9.81 11.82
N THR A 181 7.57 -8.94 12.78
CA THR A 181 6.61 -9.17 13.87
C THR A 181 5.40 -8.25 13.78
N GLY A 182 5.47 -7.20 12.96
CA GLY A 182 4.36 -6.29 12.70
C GLY A 182 4.41 -5.74 11.29
N ARG A 183 3.22 -5.58 10.69
CA ARG A 183 3.03 -5.07 9.33
C ARG A 183 1.82 -4.13 9.31
N SER A 184 1.90 -3.01 8.62
CA SER A 184 0.78 -2.08 8.46
C SER A 184 0.96 -1.17 7.25
N VAL A 185 -0.13 -0.58 6.76
CA VAL A 185 -0.04 0.60 5.85
C VAL A 185 0.07 1.84 6.72
N ALA A 186 1.09 2.67 6.48
CA ALA A 186 1.28 3.93 7.17
C ALA A 186 0.39 5.04 6.57
N PRO A 187 0.15 6.15 7.30
CA PRO A 187 -0.71 7.23 6.81
C PRO A 187 -0.27 7.89 5.50
N ASP A 188 1.01 7.80 5.15
CA ASP A 188 1.58 8.31 3.89
C ASP A 188 1.57 7.26 2.76
N GLY A 189 0.80 6.17 2.91
CA GLY A 189 0.64 5.12 1.90
C GLY A 189 1.76 4.09 1.86
N MET A 190 2.89 4.32 2.54
CA MET A 190 3.99 3.34 2.57
C MET A 190 3.65 2.12 3.43
N VAL A 191 4.17 0.96 3.04
CA VAL A 191 4.11 -0.25 3.87
C VAL A 191 5.15 -0.16 4.96
N ALA A 192 4.73 -0.30 6.22
CA ALA A 192 5.61 -0.30 7.38
C ALA A 192 5.73 -1.71 7.97
N PHE A 193 6.97 -2.11 8.23
CA PHE A 193 7.32 -3.35 8.90
C PHE A 193 8.08 -3.05 10.20
N ARG A 194 7.80 -3.86 11.22
CA ARG A 194 8.58 -3.94 12.46
C ARG A 194 9.05 -5.37 12.62
N GLY A 195 10.29 -5.55 13.04
CA GLY A 195 10.87 -6.88 13.17
C GLY A 195 12.12 -6.89 14.03
N ARG A 196 12.82 -8.01 13.96
CA ARG A 196 14.11 -8.22 14.62
C ARG A 196 15.11 -8.78 13.63
N ALA A 197 16.27 -8.14 13.57
CA ALA A 197 17.42 -8.60 12.82
C ALA A 197 18.34 -9.44 13.72
N ASP A 198 18.80 -10.59 13.22
CA ASP A 198 19.90 -11.38 13.76
C ASP A 198 21.08 -11.25 12.79
N TYR A 199 22.17 -10.67 13.27
CA TYR A 199 23.45 -10.54 12.56
C TYR A 199 24.41 -11.63 13.06
N VAL A 200 25.10 -12.30 12.14
CA VAL A 200 26.14 -13.28 12.45
C VAL A 200 27.43 -12.87 11.74
N GLU A 201 28.39 -12.42 12.53
CA GLU A 201 29.71 -12.03 12.04
C GLU A 201 30.56 -13.26 11.67
N PRO A 202 31.61 -13.09 10.83
CA PRO A 202 32.54 -14.17 10.50
C PRO A 202 33.25 -14.81 11.71
N THR A 203 33.35 -14.08 12.82
CA THR A 203 33.88 -14.56 14.11
C THR A 203 32.95 -15.54 14.82
N GLY A 204 31.71 -15.68 14.35
CA GLY A 204 30.63 -16.40 15.01
C GLY A 204 29.87 -15.55 16.04
N ARG A 205 30.28 -14.29 16.26
CA ARG A 205 29.55 -13.36 17.12
C ARG A 205 28.14 -13.14 16.56
N ARG A 206 27.15 -13.14 17.45
CA ARG A 206 25.75 -12.88 17.11
C ARG A 206 25.28 -11.61 17.80
N THR A 207 24.63 -10.77 17.02
CA THR A 207 24.01 -9.54 17.50
C THR A 207 22.56 -9.50 17.08
N ARG A 208 21.69 -9.04 17.96
CA ARG A 208 20.28 -8.80 17.66
C ARG A 208 19.96 -7.33 17.80
N ALA A 209 19.20 -6.81 16.85
CA ALA A 209 18.64 -5.47 16.93
C ALA A 209 17.18 -5.50 16.47
N ASP A 210 16.33 -4.70 17.13
CA ASP A 210 15.00 -4.45 16.60
C ASP A 210 15.14 -3.53 15.37
N VAL A 211 14.32 -3.76 14.35
CA VAL A 211 14.44 -3.05 13.06
C VAL A 211 13.08 -2.59 12.57
N ARG A 212 13.09 -1.47 11.85
CA ARG A 212 11.94 -0.99 11.09
C ARG A 212 12.29 -0.88 9.62
N MET A 213 11.28 -1.10 8.80
CA MET A 213 11.38 -0.91 7.36
C MET A 213 10.13 -0.21 6.85
N ARG A 214 10.33 0.64 5.86
CA ARG A 214 9.29 1.27 5.06
C ARG A 214 9.53 0.95 3.60
N VAL A 215 8.48 0.55 2.91
CA VAL A 215 8.52 0.23 1.49
C VAL A 215 7.45 1.03 0.78
N ASP A 216 7.85 1.74 -0.26
CA ASP A 216 6.93 2.27 -1.24
C ASP A 216 6.42 1.08 -2.08
N GLY A 217 5.12 0.77 -1.96
CA GLY A 217 4.52 -0.38 -2.64
C GLY A 217 4.45 -0.22 -4.17
N THR A 218 4.57 1.01 -4.67
CA THR A 218 4.47 1.38 -6.09
C THR A 218 5.82 1.28 -6.77
N VAL A 219 6.83 2.00 -6.27
CA VAL A 219 8.16 2.04 -6.90
C VAL A 219 9.18 1.08 -6.27
N GLY A 220 8.79 0.39 -5.19
CA GLY A 220 9.67 -0.54 -4.48
C GLY A 220 10.79 0.14 -3.69
N ALA A 221 10.73 1.46 -3.46
CA ALA A 221 11.76 2.16 -2.68
C ALA A 221 11.73 1.70 -1.22
N VAL A 222 12.89 1.31 -0.68
CA VAL A 222 13.03 0.77 0.67
C VAL A 222 13.86 1.69 1.54
N VAL A 223 13.37 1.91 2.76
CA VAL A 223 14.14 2.50 3.85
C VAL A 223 14.04 1.58 5.05
N MET A 224 15.16 1.09 5.56
CA MET A 224 15.22 0.27 6.77
C MET A 224 16.19 0.89 7.78
N TRP A 225 15.96 0.73 9.07
CA TRP A 225 16.86 1.21 10.12
C TRP A 225 16.72 0.34 11.36
N GLU A 226 17.75 0.36 12.19
CA GLU A 226 17.72 -0.28 13.50
C GLU A 226 17.06 0.66 14.50
N GLU A 227 16.14 0.13 15.30
CA GLU A 227 15.67 0.81 16.47
C GLU A 227 16.72 0.63 17.58
N SER A 228 16.95 1.68 18.36
CA SER A 228 17.91 1.69 19.47
C SER A 228 17.87 0.41 20.30
N GLY A 229 19.03 -0.14 20.66
CA GLY A 229 19.14 -1.24 21.62
C GLY A 229 19.48 -2.59 21.01
N ALA A 230 20.63 -2.67 20.34
CA ALA A 230 21.24 -3.97 20.07
C ALA A 230 21.61 -4.68 21.39
N ASP A 231 21.57 -6.01 21.38
CA ASP A 231 21.93 -6.81 22.56
C ASP A 231 23.44 -6.79 22.87
N GLN A 232 24.26 -6.31 21.94
CA GLN A 232 25.69 -6.05 22.12
C GLN A 232 25.94 -4.57 22.39
N PRO A 233 26.65 -4.20 23.47
CA PRO A 233 26.82 -2.81 23.88
C PRO A 233 27.75 -1.99 22.97
N ASP A 234 28.56 -2.65 22.14
CA ASP A 234 29.46 -2.04 21.15
C ASP A 234 28.88 -2.03 19.74
N PHE A 235 27.64 -2.51 19.56
CA PHE A 235 26.97 -2.45 18.27
C PHE A 235 26.28 -1.09 18.12
N GLU A 236 26.80 -0.28 17.20
CA GLU A 236 26.21 1.02 16.87
C GLU A 236 24.89 0.81 16.12
N THR A 237 23.78 1.08 16.82
CA THR A 237 22.46 1.28 16.22
C THR A 237 22.30 2.76 15.92
N ASP A 238 21.94 3.13 14.70
CA ASP A 238 21.52 4.49 14.25
C ASP A 238 21.70 4.65 12.73
N GLY A 239 22.27 3.65 12.07
CA GLY A 239 22.37 3.66 10.62
C GLY A 239 21.02 3.48 9.94
N ARG A 240 21.01 3.89 8.67
CA ARG A 240 19.85 3.82 7.80
C ARG A 240 20.23 3.14 6.49
N PHE A 241 19.44 2.15 6.12
CA PHE A 241 19.43 1.48 4.84
C PHE A 241 18.53 2.27 3.89
N VAL A 242 19.03 2.49 2.67
CA VAL A 242 18.23 2.98 1.56
C VAL A 242 18.49 2.09 0.36
N GLY A 243 17.43 1.61 -0.26
CA GLY A 243 17.51 0.61 -1.31
C GLY A 243 16.24 0.49 -2.14
N THR A 244 16.15 -0.62 -2.87
CA THR A 244 15.01 -0.96 -3.71
C THR A 244 14.63 -2.42 -3.49
N MET A 245 13.34 -2.70 -3.63
CA MET A 245 12.78 -4.03 -3.65
C MET A 245 12.37 -4.38 -5.07
N ASP A 246 12.81 -5.55 -5.54
CA ASP A 246 12.26 -6.15 -6.74
C ASP A 246 10.87 -6.73 -6.41
N PRO A 247 9.79 -6.23 -7.02
CA PRO A 247 8.43 -6.61 -6.64
C PRO A 247 8.07 -8.06 -7.03
N GLY A 248 8.83 -8.71 -7.92
CA GLY A 248 8.58 -10.10 -8.33
C GLY A 248 9.23 -11.11 -7.39
N SER A 249 10.50 -10.89 -7.06
CA SER A 249 11.29 -11.78 -6.17
C SER A 249 11.22 -11.40 -4.69
N LEU A 250 10.75 -10.18 -4.38
CA LEU A 250 10.81 -9.55 -3.06
C LEU A 250 12.25 -9.44 -2.51
N THR A 251 13.24 -9.49 -3.41
CA THR A 251 14.63 -9.21 -3.07
C THR A 251 14.76 -7.73 -2.73
N ILE A 252 15.40 -7.42 -1.62
CA ILE A 252 15.76 -6.06 -1.23
C ILE A 252 17.28 -5.92 -1.38
N ASP A 253 17.70 -4.93 -2.16
CA ASP A 253 19.10 -4.54 -2.29
C ASP A 253 19.26 -3.08 -1.88
N GLY A 254 20.36 -2.75 -1.20
CA GLY A 254 20.59 -1.35 -0.86
C GLY A 254 21.93 -1.05 -0.22
N HIS A 255 22.03 0.20 0.22
CA HIS A 255 23.22 0.74 0.86
C HIS A 255 22.91 1.17 2.28
N TRP A 256 23.84 0.89 3.18
CA TRP A 256 23.83 1.40 4.55
C TRP A 256 24.60 2.70 4.64
N ARG A 257 24.04 3.66 5.36
CA ARG A 257 24.73 4.89 5.77
C ARG A 257 24.56 5.06 7.27
N HIS A 258 25.67 5.24 7.97
CA HIS A 258 25.65 5.62 9.37
C HIS A 258 25.86 7.14 9.50
N PRO A 259 25.13 7.85 10.39
CA PRO A 259 25.28 9.30 10.54
C PRO A 259 26.65 9.71 11.10
N THR A 260 27.28 8.86 11.91
CA THR A 260 28.53 9.17 12.63
C THR A 260 29.74 8.37 12.14
N MET A 261 29.54 7.28 11.39
CA MET A 261 30.63 6.52 10.80
C MET A 261 30.83 6.95 9.35
N ASP A 262 32.07 7.27 8.97
CA ASP A 262 32.46 7.45 7.57
C ASP A 262 32.65 6.09 6.88
N SER A 263 31.65 5.22 7.02
CA SER A 263 31.67 3.85 6.53
C SER A 263 30.38 3.58 5.78
N ARG A 264 30.53 2.90 4.64
CA ARG A 264 29.43 2.50 3.77
C ARG A 264 29.34 0.98 3.80
N ALA A 265 28.13 0.48 3.67
CA ALA A 265 27.91 -0.95 3.50
C ALA A 265 26.90 -1.20 2.40
N ARG A 266 26.90 -2.43 1.91
CA ARG A 266 25.86 -2.97 1.04
C ARG A 266 25.13 -4.07 1.78
N PHE A 267 23.85 -4.22 1.51
CA PHE A 267 23.10 -5.35 2.03
C PHE A 267 22.16 -5.89 0.96
N ARG A 268 21.81 -7.15 1.14
CA ARG A 268 20.81 -7.86 0.36
C ARG A 268 19.98 -8.74 1.28
N LEU A 269 18.67 -8.73 1.09
CA LEU A 269 17.72 -9.62 1.76
C LEU A 269 16.84 -10.30 0.73
N GLU A 270 16.56 -11.57 0.96
CA GLU A 270 15.74 -12.42 0.10
C GLU A 270 14.77 -13.24 0.99
N PRO A 271 13.61 -13.68 0.46
CA PRO A 271 12.74 -14.62 1.17
C PRO A 271 13.50 -15.86 1.66
N ALA A 272 13.34 -16.22 2.93
CA ALA A 272 14.01 -17.40 3.47
C ALA A 272 13.46 -18.68 2.83
N GLY A 273 14.32 -19.47 2.18
CA GLY A 273 13.95 -20.74 1.53
C GLY A 273 13.77 -20.70 0.01
N GLY A 274 14.20 -19.61 -0.65
CA GLY A 274 14.42 -19.55 -2.09
C GLY A 274 15.70 -20.27 -2.53
#